data_AF-A0A7Z0QAU6-F1
#
_entry.id   AF-A0A7Z0QAU6-F1
#
_cell.length_a   1.000
_cell.length_b   1.000
_cell.length_c   1.000
_cell.angle_alpha   90.00
_cell.angle_beta   90.00
_cell.angle_gamma   90.00
#
_symmetry.space_group_name_H-M   'P 1'
#
loop_
_entity.id
_entity.type
_entity.pdbx_description
1 polymer ?
#
loop_
_entity_poly.entity_id
_entity_poly.type
_entity_poly.pdbx_seq_one_letter_code
_entity_poly.pdbx_strand_id
1 'polypeptide(L)' 'MSERRRVKQTRSLDERMAEQAAKLKEQASQLPAGKERDDLLRRARIAETGSLINDWLNSPGLQAPE' A
#
# COMPACT_ATOMS: atom_id res chain seq x y z
N MET A 1 -17.91 22.96 12.77
CA MET A 1 -18.04 21.79 11.87
C MET A 1 -16.74 21.67 11.09
N SER A 2 -15.91 20.67 11.38
CA SER A 2 -14.61 20.52 10.73
C SER A 2 -14.78 20.12 9.27
N GLU A 3 -14.18 20.87 8.36
CA GLU A 3 -14.25 20.59 6.92
C GLU A 3 -13.50 19.28 6.61
N ARG A 4 -14.23 18.27 6.15
CA ARG A 4 -13.63 16.98 5.75
C ARG A 4 -12.93 17.18 4.40
N ARG A 5 -11.60 17.10 4.38
CA ARG A 5 -10.82 17.12 3.12
C ARG A 5 -11.08 15.85 2.32
N ARG A 6 -11.97 15.93 1.34
CA ARG A 6 -12.20 14.85 0.38
C ARG A 6 -11.09 14.86 -0.67
N VAL A 7 -10.15 13.93 -0.55
CA VAL A 7 -9.13 13.70 -1.58
C VAL A 7 -9.71 12.78 -2.65
N LYS A 8 -9.72 13.23 -3.91
CA LYS A 8 -10.05 12.36 -5.04
C LYS A 8 -8.84 11.49 -5.36
N GLN A 9 -8.99 10.18 -5.28
CA GLN A 9 -7.97 9.23 -5.73
C GLN A 9 -8.15 9.01 -7.22
N THR A 10 -7.17 9.42 -8.02
CA THR A 10 -7.13 9.25 -9.48
C THR A 10 -6.46 7.95 -9.92
N ARG A 11 -5.57 7.42 -9.08
CA ARG A 11 -4.88 6.13 -9.27
C ARG A 11 -5.60 5.01 -8.51
N SER A 12 -5.43 3.78 -8.98
CA SER A 12 -6.01 2.61 -8.33
C SER A 12 -5.41 2.42 -6.92
N LEU A 13 -6.11 1.65 -6.08
CA LEU A 13 -5.59 1.35 -4.75
C LEU A 13 -4.26 0.59 -4.83
N ASP A 14 -4.14 -0.36 -5.75
CA ASP A 14 -2.92 -1.16 -5.97
C ASP A 14 -1.74 -0.30 -6.37
N GLU A 15 -1.92 0.58 -7.36
CA GLU A 15 -0.87 1.48 -7.83
C GLU A 15 -0.33 2.33 -6.68
N ARG A 16 -1.23 2.88 -5.86
CA ARG A 16 -0.86 3.69 -4.69
C ARG A 16 -0.13 2.86 -3.62
N MET A 17 -0.55 1.62 -3.39
CA MET A 17 0.09 0.73 -2.42
C MET A 17 1.47 0.28 -2.89
N ALA A 18 1.62 -0.04 -4.17
CA ALA A 18 2.90 -0.37 -4.80
C ALA A 18 3.89 0.80 -4.75
N GLU A 19 3.45 2.02 -5.09
CA GLU A 19 4.25 3.23 -4.95
C GLU A 19 4.70 3.47 -3.50
N GLN A 20 3.80 3.26 -2.54
CA GLN A 20 4.12 3.43 -1.13
C GLN A 20 5.12 2.39 -0.65
N ALA A 21 4.99 1.13 -1.08
CA ALA A 21 5.96 0.08 -0.77
C ALA A 21 7.35 0.41 -1.33
N ALA A 22 7.42 0.89 -2.58
CA ALA A 22 8.68 1.29 -3.21
C ALA A 22 9.36 2.44 -2.44
N LYS A 23 8.61 3.50 -2.08
CA LYS A 23 9.13 4.62 -1.29
C LYS A 23 9.64 4.17 0.08
N LEU A 24 8.91 3.29 0.76
CA LEU A 24 9.32 2.78 2.07
C LEU A 24 10.59 1.92 1.98
N LYS A 25 10.74 1.12 0.92
CA LYS A 25 11.98 0.36 0.65
C LYS A 25 13.15 1.28 0.34
N GLU A 26 12.94 2.33 -0.46
CA GLU A 26 13.96 3.33 -0.75
C GLU A 26 14.42 4.02 0.55
N GLN A 27 13.49 4.48 1.38
CA GLN A 27 13.81 5.05 2.70
C GLN A 27 14.56 4.06 3.59
N ALA A 28 14.15 2.79 3.61
CA ALA A 28 14.83 1.74 4.36
C ALA A 28 16.24 1.46 3.82
N SER A 29 16.50 1.66 2.53
CA SER A 29 17.83 1.47 1.92
C SER A 29 18.83 2.56 2.28
N GLN A 30 18.35 3.77 2.58
CA GLN A 30 19.17 4.91 2.99
C GLN A 30 19.55 4.86 4.47
N LEU A 31 18.86 4.03 5.27
CA LEU A 31 19.12 3.90 6.70
C LEU A 31 20.07 2.74 7.00
N PRO A 32 20.93 2.88 8.03
CA PRO A 32 21.71 1.76 8.53
C PRO A 32 20.80 0.67 9.11
N ALA A 33 21.35 -0.53 9.27
CA ALA A 33 20.65 -1.62 9.95
C ALA A 33 20.25 -1.20 11.37
N GLY A 34 18.96 -1.32 11.69
CA GLY A 34 18.41 -0.89 12.97
C GLY A 34 16.88 -0.88 12.95
N LYS A 35 16.30 -0.58 14.11
CA LYS A 35 14.85 -0.63 14.34
C LYS A 35 14.05 0.22 13.35
N GLU A 36 14.55 1.41 13.01
CA GLU A 36 13.87 2.32 12.08
C GLU A 36 13.78 1.75 10.66
N ARG A 37 14.87 1.13 10.17
CA ARG A 37 14.90 0.42 8.89
C ARG A 37 13.93 -0.76 8.91
N ASP A 38 13.91 -1.55 9.98
CA ASP A 38 13.02 -2.71 10.10
C ASP A 38 11.54 -2.31 10.16
N ASP A 39 11.22 -1.21 10.84
CA ASP A 39 9.86 -0.67 10.89
C ASP A 39 9.40 -0.17 9.51
N LEU A 40 10.27 0.48 8.73
CA LEU A 40 9.98 0.87 7.35
C LEU A 40 9.76 -0.36 6.45
N LEU A 41 10.60 -1.40 6.57
CA LEU A 41 10.44 -2.64 5.82
C LEU A 41 9.13 -3.36 6.20
N ARG A 42 8.76 -3.36 7.48
CA ARG A 42 7.47 -3.92 7.93
C ARG A 42 6.30 -3.18 7.30
N ARG A 43 6.36 -1.85 7.25
CA ARG A 43 5.33 -1.02 6.59
C ARG A 43 5.27 -1.25 5.08
N ALA A 44 6.43 -1.40 4.43
CA ALA A 44 6.49 -1.73 3.01
C ALA A 44 5.79 -3.06 2.73
N ARG A 45 6.03 -4.08 3.57
CA ARG A 45 5.38 -5.39 3.44
C ARG A 45 3.87 -5.33 3.63
N ILE A 46 3.38 -4.52 4.58
CA ILE A 46 1.93 -4.30 4.76
C ILE A 46 1.33 -3.67 3.50
N ALA A 47 2.03 -2.73 2.87
CA ALA A 47 1.58 -2.10 1.63
C ALA A 47 1.49 -3.11 0.48
N GLU A 48 2.48 -3.99 0.33
CA GLU A 48 2.45 -5.09 -0.65
C GLU A 48 1.29 -6.05 -0.41
N THR A 49 1.09 -6.48 0.84
CA THR A 49 -0.04 -7.34 1.19
C THR A 49 -1.38 -6.68 0.89
N GLY A 50 -1.50 -5.37 1.11
CA GLY A 50 -2.72 -4.63 0.78
C GLY A 50 -3.05 -4.65 -0.71
N SER A 51 -2.04 -4.55 -1.58
CA SER A 51 -2.23 -4.70 -3.04
C SER A 51 -2.68 -6.12 -3.39
N LEU A 52 -2.04 -7.15 -2.82
CA LEU A 52 -2.41 -8.55 -3.04
C LEU A 52 -3.85 -8.87 -2.61
N ILE A 53 -4.30 -8.29 -1.49
CA ILE A 53 -5.68 -8.45 -1.03
C ILE A 53 -6.66 -7.79 -2.02
N ASN A 54 -6.32 -6.62 -2.53
CA ASN A 54 -7.16 -5.93 -3.50
C ASN A 54 -7.22 -6.70 -4.84
N ASP A 55 -6.10 -7.25 -5.31
CA ASP A 55 -6.09 -8.17 -6.47
C ASP A 55 -6.99 -9.39 -6.22
N TRP A 56 -6.93 -9.96 -5.02
CA TRP A 56 -7.77 -11.11 -4.66
C TRP A 56 -9.26 -10.77 -4.66
N LEU A 57 -9.64 -9.62 -4.09
CA LEU A 57 -11.02 -9.13 -4.06
C LEU A 57 -11.58 -8.84 -5.46
N ASN A 58 -10.72 -8.47 -6.41
CA ASN A 58 -11.10 -8.22 -7.80
C ASN A 58 -11.04 -9.48 -8.68
N SER A 59 -10.71 -10.65 -8.12
CA SER A 59 -10.66 -11.90 -8.88
C SER A 59 -12.07 -12.35 -9.30
N PRO A 60 -12.28 -12.74 -10.57
CA PRO A 60 -13.60 -13.08 -11.10
C PRO A 60 -14.26 -14.29 -10.42
N GLY A 61 -13.48 -15.15 -9.74
CA GLY A 61 -14.03 -16.27 -8.97
C GLY A 61 -14.66 -15.89 -7.63
N LEU A 62 -14.47 -14.64 -7.17
CA LEU A 62 -15.04 -14.10 -5.93
C LEU A 62 -16.07 -12.99 -6.17
N GLN A 63 -16.20 -12.51 -7.41
CA GLN A 63 -17.26 -11.61 -7.79
C GLN A 63 -18.56 -12.39 -7.95
N ALA A 64 -19.65 -11.85 -7.39
CA ALA A 64 -20.97 -12.44 -7.61
C ALA A 64 -21.28 -12.37 -9.13
N PRO A 65 -21.82 -13.45 -9.71
CA PRO A 65 -22.28 -13.42 -11.10
C PRO A 65 -23.38 -12.36 -11.25
N GLU A 66 -23.37 -11.65 -12.38
CA GLU A 66 -24.41 -10.68 -12.78
C GLU A 66 -25.77 -11.34 -13.01
#